data_AF-A0A511XEX6-F1
#
_entry.id   AF-A0A511XEX6-F1
#
_cell.length_a   1.000
_cell.length_b   1.000
_cell.length_c   1.000
_cell.angle_alpha   90.00
_cell.angle_beta   90.00
_cell.angle_gamma   90.00
#
_symmetry.space_group_name_H-M   'P 1'
#
loop_
_entity.id
_entity.type
_entity.pdbx_description
1 polymer ?
#
loop_
_entity_poly.entity_id
_entity_poly.type
_entity_poly.pdbx_seq_one_letter_code
_entity_poly.pdbx_strand_id
1 'polypeptide(L)'
;MQTLFNTLLEEARSAASQGNGCSYELYVQKFTSEVDRRAAKLSPAEAAQFVAVATSQGDYAPPCEQVTFPGCCSHGIEWGCCPAGCDDNGAWSDDERHADFIALEAQLQDELAAEEERERLELIAARDARVLDRIHAFRQRIAS
;
A
#
# COMPACT_ATOMS: atom_id res chain seq x y z
N MET A 1 21.97 41.41 -3.32
CA MET A 1 20.62 40.94 -3.70
C MET A 1 20.62 39.55 -4.33
N GLN A 2 21.41 39.28 -5.37
CA GLN A 2 21.41 37.97 -6.04
C GLN A 2 21.75 36.79 -5.11
N THR A 3 22.69 36.98 -4.18
CA THR A 3 23.04 35.99 -3.16
C THR A 3 21.90 35.70 -2.18
N LEU A 4 21.11 36.72 -1.79
CA LEU A 4 19.96 36.56 -0.91
C LEU A 4 18.87 35.71 -1.59
N PHE A 5 18.58 35.99 -2.87
CA PHE A 5 17.60 35.22 -3.63
C PHE A 5 18.03 33.77 -3.85
N ASN A 6 19.32 33.53 -4.12
CA ASN A 6 19.83 32.16 -4.23
C ASN A 6 19.68 31.39 -2.90
N THR A 7 19.94 32.03 -1.76
CA THR A 7 19.70 31.41 -0.44
C THR A 7 18.23 31.08 -0.22
N LEU A 8 17.33 32.03 -0.52
CA LEU A 8 15.87 31.80 -0.39
C LEU A 8 15.36 30.68 -1.31
N LEU A 9 15.92 30.56 -2.51
CA LEU A 9 15.59 29.47 -3.43
C LEU A 9 16.10 28.13 -2.92
N GLU A 10 17.33 28.07 -2.40
CA GLU A 10 17.86 26.83 -1.83
C GLU A 10 17.03 26.34 -0.63
N GLU A 11 16.61 27.26 0.23
CA GLU A 11 15.69 26.95 1.34
C GLU A 11 14.32 26.46 0.82
N ALA A 12 13.80 27.06 -0.25
CA ALA A 12 12.56 26.61 -0.88
C ALA A 12 12.70 25.21 -1.49
N ARG A 13 13.84 24.91 -2.14
CA ARG A 13 14.17 23.59 -2.68
C ARG A 13 14.23 22.55 -1.57
N SER A 14 14.96 22.85 -0.49
CA SER A 14 15.08 21.96 0.67
C SER A 14 13.71 21.67 1.29
N ALA A 15 12.85 22.68 1.43
CA ALA A 15 11.50 22.49 1.96
C ALA A 15 10.61 21.66 1.02
N ALA A 16 10.68 21.90 -0.29
CA ALA A 16 9.91 21.17 -1.28
C ALA A 16 10.32 19.69 -1.40
N SER A 17 11.61 19.39 -1.25
CA SER A 17 12.14 18.02 -1.30
C SER A 17 11.70 17.14 -0.12
N GLN A 18 11.36 17.74 1.03
CA GLN A 18 10.93 16.97 2.18
C GLN A 18 9.52 16.44 1.99
N GLY A 19 9.34 15.12 1.96
CA GLY A 19 8.02 14.51 1.84
C GLY A 19 7.35 14.82 0.49
N ASN A 20 8.10 14.81 -0.60
CA ASN A 20 7.57 14.85 -1.98
C ASN A 20 7.36 13.45 -2.58
N GLY A 21 7.65 12.39 -1.82
CA GLY A 21 7.52 11.00 -2.27
C GLY A 21 8.33 10.65 -3.51
N CYS A 22 9.39 11.41 -3.79
CA CYS A 22 10.15 11.33 -5.04
C CYS A 22 9.33 11.62 -6.32
N SER A 23 8.15 12.25 -6.22
CA SER A 23 7.42 12.79 -7.37
C SER A 23 7.97 14.17 -7.76
N TYR A 24 8.32 14.33 -9.03
CA TYR A 24 8.80 15.59 -9.57
C TYR A 24 7.67 16.63 -9.63
N GLU A 25 6.46 16.20 -9.95
CA GLU A 25 5.27 17.04 -10.05
C GLU A 25 4.90 17.60 -8.67
N LEU A 26 4.89 16.76 -7.64
CA LEU A 26 4.66 17.21 -6.26
C LEU A 26 5.80 18.11 -5.77
N TYR A 27 7.04 17.84 -6.16
CA TYR A 27 8.17 18.72 -5.88
C TYR A 27 7.96 20.11 -6.47
N VAL A 28 7.65 20.22 -7.77
CA VAL A 28 7.44 21.49 -8.48
C VAL A 28 6.29 22.28 -7.85
N GLN A 29 5.19 21.61 -7.48
CA GLN A 29 4.05 22.25 -6.81
C GLN A 29 4.44 22.82 -5.44
N LYS A 30 5.14 22.03 -4.61
CA LYS A 30 5.61 22.48 -3.29
C LYS A 30 6.64 23.60 -3.41
N PHE A 31 7.56 23.49 -4.37
CA PHE A 31 8.57 24.51 -4.64
C PHE A 31 7.93 25.83 -5.08
N THR A 32 6.99 25.78 -6.02
CA THR A 32 6.22 26.93 -6.47
C THR A 32 5.50 27.61 -5.30
N SER A 33 4.81 26.83 -4.47
CA SER A 33 4.12 27.34 -3.28
C SER A 33 5.09 28.00 -2.29
N GLU A 34 6.26 27.41 -2.09
CA GLU A 34 7.31 27.93 -1.21
C GLU A 34 7.98 29.21 -1.75
N VAL A 35 8.10 29.35 -3.07
CA VAL A 35 8.55 30.57 -3.75
C VAL A 35 7.50 31.67 -3.57
N ASP A 36 6.24 31.40 -3.86
CA ASP A 36 5.15 32.38 -3.73
C ASP A 36 4.99 32.87 -2.29
N ARG A 37 5.07 31.95 -1.31
CA ARG A 37 5.03 32.27 0.13
C ARG A 37 6.17 33.19 0.56
N ARG A 38 7.36 33.02 -0.02
CA ARG A 38 8.53 33.89 0.25
C ARG A 38 8.39 35.23 -0.46
N ALA A 39 7.97 35.22 -1.72
CA ALA A 39 7.73 36.43 -2.51
C ALA A 39 6.72 37.38 -1.83
N ALA A 40 5.67 36.83 -1.21
CA ALA A 40 4.67 37.60 -0.47
C ALA A 40 5.21 38.41 0.73
N LYS A 41 6.44 38.13 1.19
CA LYS A 41 7.10 38.85 2.30
C LYS A 41 8.07 39.93 1.83
N LEU A 42 8.31 40.04 0.52
CA LEU A 42 9.23 41.00 -0.08
C LEU A 42 8.47 42.25 -0.57
N SER A 43 9.20 43.33 -0.86
CA SER A 43 8.60 44.47 -1.56
C SER A 43 8.18 44.06 -2.98
N PRO A 44 7.21 44.75 -3.63
CA PRO A 44 6.70 44.34 -4.94
C PRO A 44 7.78 44.21 -6.03
N ALA A 45 8.76 45.11 -6.04
CA ALA A 45 9.87 45.07 -7.00
C ALA A 45 10.81 43.87 -6.73
N GLU A 46 11.11 43.59 -5.46
CA GLU A 46 11.93 42.45 -5.06
C GLU A 46 11.22 41.12 -5.30
N ALA A 47 9.91 41.05 -5.04
CA ALA A 47 9.08 39.88 -5.30
C ALA A 47 9.07 39.54 -6.79
N ALA A 48 8.85 40.53 -7.67
CA ALA A 48 8.87 40.33 -9.11
C ALA A 48 10.25 39.84 -9.60
N GLN A 49 11.33 40.40 -9.07
CA GLN A 49 12.68 39.98 -9.42
C GLN A 49 13.02 38.58 -8.88
N PHE A 50 12.57 38.25 -7.66
CA PHE A 50 12.75 36.93 -7.06
C PHE A 50 12.05 35.83 -7.86
N VAL A 51 10.79 36.05 -8.24
CA VAL A 51 10.03 35.12 -9.11
C VAL A 51 10.71 34.98 -10.47
N ALA A 52 11.18 36.07 -11.08
CA ALA A 52 11.90 35.99 -12.36
C ALA A 52 13.17 35.12 -12.27
N VAL A 53 13.92 35.22 -11.16
CA VAL A 53 15.07 34.33 -10.91
C VAL A 53 14.62 32.88 -10.74
N ALA A 54 13.56 32.62 -9.97
CA ALA A 54 13.01 31.28 -9.80
C ALA A 54 12.58 30.64 -11.13
N THR A 55 11.87 31.38 -11.97
CA THR A 55 11.45 30.96 -13.33
C THR A 55 12.65 30.65 -14.21
N SER A 56 13.71 31.46 -14.16
CA SER A 56 14.92 31.23 -14.96
C SER A 56 15.68 29.94 -14.61
N GLN A 57 15.47 29.40 -13.40
CA GLN A 57 16.10 28.16 -12.94
C GLN A 57 15.28 26.90 -13.28
N GLY A 58 14.07 27.03 -13.83
CA GLY A 58 13.31 25.94 -14.47
C GLY A 58 12.33 25.17 -13.58
N ASP A 59 12.42 25.25 -12.25
CA ASP A 59 11.55 24.47 -11.34
C ASP A 59 10.32 25.24 -10.85
N TYR A 60 10.26 26.55 -11.07
CA TYR A 60 9.09 27.35 -10.75
C TYR A 60 8.05 27.25 -11.88
N ALA A 61 6.87 26.73 -11.56
CA ALA A 61 5.74 26.70 -12.47
C ALA A 61 4.77 27.85 -12.11
N PRO A 62 4.16 28.55 -13.08
CA PRO A 62 3.05 29.45 -12.80
C PRO A 62 1.95 28.66 -12.05
N PRO A 63 1.18 29.30 -11.15
CA PRO A 63 0.15 28.61 -10.38
C PRO A 63 -0.87 27.98 -11.34
N CYS A 64 -0.72 26.69 -11.62
CA CYS A 64 -1.81 25.85 -12.08
C CYS A 64 -2.66 25.52 -10.84
N GLU A 65 -3.95 25.27 -11.04
CA GLU A 65 -4.83 24.79 -9.97
C GLU A 65 -4.11 23.71 -9.15
N GLN A 66 -4.23 23.80 -7.82
CA GLN A 66 -3.60 22.88 -6.89
C GLN A 66 -3.86 21.45 -7.36
N VAL A 67 -2.84 20.81 -7.92
CA VAL A 67 -2.91 19.42 -8.34
C VAL A 67 -2.98 18.63 -7.05
N THR A 68 -4.19 18.31 -6.60
CA THR A 68 -4.37 17.20 -5.69
C THR A 68 -4.02 15.97 -6.50
N PHE A 69 -3.21 15.06 -5.95
CA PHE A 69 -2.96 13.77 -6.57
C PHE A 69 -4.04 12.83 -6.02
N PRO A 70 -5.21 12.71 -6.68
CA PRO A 70 -6.27 11.82 -6.20
C PRO A 70 -5.73 10.40 -6.05
N GLY A 71 -6.06 9.75 -4.94
CA GLY A 71 -5.53 8.42 -4.60
C GLY A 71 -4.13 8.41 -3.98
N CYS A 72 -3.50 9.56 -3.76
CA CYS A 72 -2.21 9.66 -3.08
C CYS A 72 -2.30 10.40 -1.74
N CYS A 73 -1.40 10.08 -0.82
CA CYS A 73 -1.20 10.83 0.41
C CYS A 73 -0.55 12.20 0.15
N SER A 74 -0.41 13.01 1.18
CA SER A 74 0.26 14.33 1.10
C SER A 74 1.73 14.26 0.68
N HIS A 75 2.34 13.06 0.70
CA HIS A 75 3.66 12.80 0.16
C HIS A 75 3.66 12.40 -1.31
N GLY A 76 2.51 12.34 -2.00
CA GLY A 76 2.43 11.99 -3.42
C GLY A 76 2.64 10.50 -3.71
N ILE A 77 2.49 9.65 -2.69
CA ILE A 77 2.53 8.19 -2.82
C ILE A 77 1.11 7.66 -2.65
N GLU A 78 0.74 6.64 -3.40
CA GLU A 78 -0.53 5.95 -3.25
C GLU A 78 -0.83 5.57 -1.79
N TRP A 79 -2.09 5.72 -1.38
CA TRP A 79 -2.50 5.38 -0.01
C TRP A 79 -2.21 3.91 0.32
N GLY A 80 -1.75 3.63 1.55
CA GLY A 80 -1.33 2.28 1.98
C GLY A 80 0.04 1.84 1.45
N CYS A 81 0.64 2.57 0.50
CA CYS A 81 1.98 2.28 -0.04
C CYS A 81 3.06 3.25 0.47
N CYS A 82 2.67 4.27 1.24
CA CYS A 82 3.61 5.26 1.75
C CYS A 82 4.45 4.67 2.91
N PRO A 83 5.80 4.69 2.85
CA PRO A 83 6.66 4.16 3.92
C PRO A 83 6.54 4.94 5.24
N ALA A 84 5.90 6.12 5.22
CA ALA A 84 5.55 6.88 6.42
C ALA A 84 4.29 6.34 7.14
N GLY A 85 3.64 5.29 6.61
CA GLY A 85 2.41 4.73 7.17
C GLY A 85 1.17 5.58 6.87
N CYS A 86 1.13 6.25 5.71
CA CYS A 86 -0.08 6.94 5.28
C CYS A 86 -1.08 5.92 4.75
N ASP A 87 -1.98 5.46 5.60
CA ASP A 87 -3.05 4.54 5.21
C ASP A 87 -4.23 5.28 4.58
N ASP A 88 -4.93 4.57 3.70
CA ASP A 88 -6.23 4.99 3.20
C ASP A 88 -7.24 4.87 4.36
N ASN A 89 -7.78 6.00 4.82
CA ASN A 89 -8.78 6.01 5.89
C ASN A 89 -10.16 5.45 5.46
N GLY A 90 -10.32 4.83 4.28
CA GLY A 90 -11.63 4.28 3.93
C GLY A 90 -11.82 3.43 2.68
N ALA A 91 -10.83 3.18 1.82
CA ALA A 91 -11.12 2.44 0.57
C ALA A 91 -11.09 0.90 0.67
N TRP A 92 -10.63 0.32 1.78
CA TRP A 92 -10.72 -1.13 2.02
C TRP A 92 -11.92 -1.51 2.89
N SER A 93 -13.03 -0.76 2.86
CA SER A 93 -14.28 -1.24 3.46
C SER A 93 -14.93 -2.26 2.52
N ASP A 94 -14.41 -3.48 2.51
CA ASP A 94 -15.07 -4.64 1.92
C ASP A 94 -15.88 -5.40 2.98
N ASP A 95 -16.48 -4.69 3.94
CA ASP A 95 -17.01 -5.28 5.18
C ASP A 95 -18.10 -6.34 4.96
N GLU A 96 -18.88 -6.27 3.87
CA GLU A 96 -19.92 -7.26 3.56
C GLU A 96 -19.40 -8.41 2.67
N ARG A 97 -18.64 -8.12 1.60
CA ARG A 97 -18.06 -9.18 0.74
C ARG A 97 -17.00 -10.01 1.47
N HIS A 98 -16.33 -9.42 2.45
CA HIS A 98 -15.33 -10.10 3.26
C HIS A 98 -15.98 -11.10 4.24
N ALA A 99 -17.14 -10.78 4.83
CA ALA A 99 -17.84 -11.69 5.73
C ALA A 99 -18.34 -12.95 4.99
N ASP A 100 -18.93 -12.78 3.80
CA ASP A 100 -19.36 -13.91 2.96
C ASP A 100 -18.16 -14.76 2.51
N PHE A 101 -17.04 -14.13 2.19
CA PHE A 101 -15.80 -14.84 1.83
C PHE A 101 -15.24 -15.65 3.00
N ILE A 102 -15.21 -15.08 4.22
CA ILE A 102 -14.80 -15.78 5.44
C ILE A 102 -15.73 -16.97 5.72
N ALA A 103 -17.04 -16.78 5.57
CA ALA A 103 -18.01 -17.85 5.79
C ALA A 103 -17.84 -19.00 4.79
N LEU A 104 -17.60 -18.68 3.51
CA LEU A 104 -17.32 -19.67 2.47
C LEU A 104 -16.00 -20.41 2.75
N GLU A 105 -14.96 -19.70 3.16
CA GLU A 105 -13.67 -20.32 3.51
C GLU A 105 -13.83 -21.32 4.66
N ALA A 106 -14.57 -20.94 5.71
CA ALA A 106 -14.87 -21.85 6.83
C ALA A 106 -15.63 -23.10 6.37
N GLN A 107 -16.61 -22.96 5.47
CA GLN A 107 -17.34 -24.10 4.91
C GLN A 107 -16.43 -25.05 4.13
N LEU A 108 -15.55 -24.50 3.28
CA LEU A 108 -14.60 -25.30 2.50
C LEU A 108 -13.61 -26.05 3.41
N GLN A 109 -13.18 -25.44 4.51
CA GLN A 109 -12.32 -26.09 5.50
C GLN A 109 -13.03 -27.25 6.21
N ASP A 110 -14.29 -27.06 6.59
CA ASP A 110 -15.10 -28.11 7.21
C ASP A 110 -15.36 -29.27 6.24
N GLU A 111 -15.65 -28.98 4.97
CA GLU A 111 -15.81 -29.98 3.92
C GLU A 111 -14.53 -30.81 3.76
N LEU A 112 -13.38 -30.14 3.61
CA LEU A 112 -12.09 -30.82 3.45
C LEU A 112 -11.75 -31.70 4.65
N ALA A 113 -11.94 -31.19 5.87
CA ALA A 113 -11.71 -31.96 7.10
C ALA A 113 -12.61 -33.20 7.16
N ALA A 114 -13.87 -33.10 6.70
CA ALA A 114 -14.76 -34.25 6.60
C ALA A 114 -14.29 -35.25 5.54
N GLU A 115 -13.71 -34.80 4.43
CA GLU A 115 -13.13 -35.70 3.42
C GLU A 115 -11.93 -36.46 3.97
N GLU A 116 -11.00 -35.77 4.61
CA GLU A 116 -9.80 -36.36 5.22
C GLU A 116 -10.17 -37.42 6.28
N GLU A 117 -11.17 -37.15 7.12
CA GLU A 117 -11.62 -38.13 8.12
C GLU A 117 -12.30 -39.35 7.46
N ARG A 118 -13.05 -39.18 6.36
CA ARG A 118 -13.60 -40.32 5.60
C ARG A 118 -12.47 -41.19 5.04
N GLU A 119 -11.48 -40.60 4.40
CA GLU A 119 -10.32 -41.34 3.86
C GLU A 119 -9.58 -42.09 4.97
N ARG A 120 -9.38 -41.44 6.13
CA ARG A 120 -8.76 -42.07 7.29
C ARG A 120 -9.55 -43.28 7.79
N LEU A 121 -10.88 -43.17 7.87
CA LEU A 121 -11.75 -44.26 8.29
C LEU A 121 -11.75 -45.41 7.27
N GLU A 122 -11.72 -45.12 5.96
CA GLU A 122 -11.60 -46.12 4.92
C GLU A 122 -10.27 -46.90 5.01
N LEU A 123 -9.16 -46.21 5.27
CA LEU A 123 -7.86 -46.84 5.49
C LEU A 123 -7.87 -47.75 6.72
N ILE A 124 -8.52 -47.32 7.81
CA ILE A 124 -8.70 -48.14 9.01
C ILE A 124 -9.55 -49.37 8.70
N ALA A 125 -10.69 -49.20 8.04
CA ALA A 125 -11.58 -50.30 7.67
C ALA A 125 -10.87 -51.33 6.77
N ALA A 126 -10.10 -50.87 5.78
CA ALA A 126 -9.31 -51.73 4.90
C ALA A 126 -8.22 -52.50 5.67
N ARG A 127 -7.56 -51.85 6.64
CA ARG A 127 -6.58 -52.52 7.51
C ARG A 127 -7.25 -53.58 8.36
N ASP A 128 -8.37 -53.25 8.98
CA ASP A 128 -9.06 -54.13 9.90
C ASP A 128 -9.63 -55.35 9.16
N ALA A 129 -10.14 -55.18 7.93
CA ALA A 129 -10.53 -56.29 7.05
C ALA A 129 -9.37 -57.28 6.82
N ARG A 130 -8.17 -56.79 6.48
CA ARG A 130 -6.98 -57.64 6.30
C ARG A 130 -6.59 -58.40 7.57
N VAL A 131 -6.74 -57.76 8.74
CA VAL A 131 -6.46 -58.40 10.04
C VAL A 131 -7.46 -59.52 10.30
N LEU A 132 -8.75 -59.27 10.08
CA LEU A 132 -9.80 -60.26 10.25
C LEU A 132 -9.60 -61.46 9.31
N ASP A 133 -9.29 -61.22 8.03
CA ASP A 133 -8.98 -62.30 7.07
C ASP A 133 -7.82 -63.17 7.56
N ARG A 134 -6.75 -62.56 8.10
CA ARG A 134 -5.61 -63.29 8.66
C ARG A 134 -5.98 -64.11 9.88
N ILE A 135 -6.84 -63.58 10.76
CA ILE A 135 -7.37 -64.30 11.92
C ILE A 135 -8.23 -65.49 11.47
N HIS A 136 -9.12 -65.28 10.48
CA HIS A 136 -9.96 -66.34 9.94
C HIS A 136 -9.12 -67.47 9.32
N ALA A 137 -8.13 -67.13 8.50
CA ALA A 137 -7.21 -68.11 7.91
C ALA A 137 -6.43 -68.88 8.99
N PHE A 138 -5.99 -68.22 10.05
CA PHE A 138 -5.31 -68.87 11.17
C PHE A 138 -6.23 -69.84 11.92
N ARG A 139 -7.47 -69.43 12.22
CA ARG A 139 -8.47 -70.29 12.88
C ARG A 139 -8.80 -71.53 12.04
N GLN A 140 -8.95 -71.38 10.72
CA GLN A 140 -9.20 -72.51 9.82
C GLN A 140 -8.05 -73.54 9.84
N ARG A 141 -6.80 -73.08 9.91
CA ARG A 141 -5.61 -73.96 9.98
C ARG A 141 -5.47 -74.73 11.30
N ILE A 142 -6.02 -74.20 12.40
CA ILE A 142 -6.00 -74.88 13.70
C ILE A 142 -7.15 -75.89 13.82
N ALA A 143 -8.25 -75.65 13.12
CA ALA A 143 -9.42 -76.53 13.12
C ALA A 143 -9.30 -77.75 12.18
N SER A 144 -8.28 -77.78 11.32
CA SER A 144 -7.90 -78.91 10.45
C SER A 144 -6.84 -79.79 11.10
#